data_AF-A0A954TFS6-F1
#
_entry.id   AF-A0A954TFS6-F1
#
_cell.length_a   1.000
_cell.length_b   1.000
_cell.length_c   1.000
_cell.angle_alpha   90.00
_cell.angle_beta   90.00
_cell.angle_gamma   90.00
#
_symmetry.space_group_name_H-M   'P 1'
#
loop_
_entity.id
_entity.type
_entity.pdbx_description
1 polymer ?
#
loop_
_entity_poly.entity_id
_entity_poly.type
_entity_poly.pdbx_seq_one_letter_code
_entity_poly.pdbx_strand_id
1 'polypeptide(L)' 'QVRVVGFDDVNYASLLSVPLTTMQQPCREIAAVAFRAMLDSIEGRDIPPRSYQLPARLVVRESCGAYLNS' A
#
# COMPACT_ATOMS: atom_id res chain seq x y z
N GLN A 1 -3.86 0.55 26.92
CA GLN A 1 -3.59 1.32 25.69
C GLN A 1 -3.90 0.44 24.48
N VAL A 2 -4.27 1.04 23.35
CA VAL A 2 -4.57 0.32 22.08
C VAL A 2 -3.52 0.69 21.04
N ARG A 3 -3.06 -0.29 20.26
CA ARG A 3 -2.14 -0.09 19.14
C ARG A 3 -2.94 -0.15 17.84
N VAL A 4 -2.63 0.76 16.91
CA VAL A 4 -3.38 0.92 15.66
C VAL A 4 -2.40 0.98 14.48
N VAL A 5 -2.76 0.30 13.39
CA VAL A 5 -2.11 0.38 12.08
C VAL A 5 -3.21 0.58 11.03
N GLY A 6 -3.02 1.52 10.11
CA GLY A 6 -3.92 1.77 8.98
C GLY A 6 -3.37 1.29 7.64
N PHE A 7 -4.07 1.62 6.55
CA PHE A 7 -3.68 1.36 5.17
C PHE A 7 -3.55 2.67 4.38
N ASP A 8 -2.97 2.59 3.18
CA ASP A 8 -2.85 3.63 2.14
C ASP A 8 -1.77 4.69 2.33
N ASP A 9 -1.43 5.03 3.57
CA ASP A 9 -0.48 6.11 3.87
C ASP A 9 -0.86 7.47 3.22
N VAL A 10 -2.15 7.78 3.27
CA VAL A 10 -2.69 9.09 2.87
C VAL A 10 -2.07 10.24 3.68
N ASN A 11 -1.97 11.43 3.08
CA ASN A 11 -1.25 12.58 3.63
C ASN A 11 -1.56 12.89 5.10
N TYR A 12 -2.85 12.81 5.48
CA TYR A 12 -3.28 13.12 6.85
C TYR A 12 -2.83 12.09 7.90
N ALA A 13 -2.39 10.88 7.50
CA ALA A 13 -1.90 9.86 8.44
C ALA A 13 -0.71 10.38 9.28
N SER A 14 0.09 11.28 8.71
CA SER A 14 1.19 11.96 9.39
C SER A 14 0.78 13.16 10.24
N LEU A 15 -0.44 13.67 10.06
CA LEU A 15 -0.92 14.93 10.66
C LEU A 15 -1.88 14.72 11.85
N LEU A 16 -2.19 13.47 12.18
CA LEU A 16 -3.02 13.14 13.34
C LEU A 16 -2.28 13.46 14.65
N SER A 17 -3.03 13.66 15.72
CA SER A 17 -2.48 13.93 17.07
C SER A 17 -1.56 12.83 17.58
N VAL A 18 -1.77 11.59 17.13
CA VAL A 18 -0.81 10.49 17.20
C VAL A 18 -0.58 10.01 15.76
N PRO A 19 0.58 10.29 15.14
CA PRO A 19 0.84 9.91 13.75
C PRO A 19 0.64 8.41 13.52
N LEU A 20 -0.16 8.07 12.50
CA LEU A 20 -0.64 6.73 12.24
C LEU A 20 0.37 5.89 11.45
N THR A 21 0.78 4.75 12.00
CA THR A 21 1.51 3.71 11.26
C THR A 21 0.62 3.15 10.17
N THR A 22 1.10 3.06 8.93
CA THR A 22 0.30 2.64 7.77
C THR A 22 1.05 1.66 6.88
N MET A 23 0.32 0.76 6.22
CA MET A 23 0.82 0.04 5.05
C MET A 23 0.64 0.92 3.80
N GLN A 24 1.72 1.51 3.31
CA GLN A 24 1.74 2.31 2.08
C GLN A 24 1.61 1.38 0.86
N GLN A 25 0.59 1.63 0.04
CA GLN A 25 0.38 0.89 -1.20
C GLN A 25 1.24 1.45 -2.34
N PRO A 26 1.83 0.60 -3.20
CA PRO A 26 2.57 1.02 -4.39
C PRO A 26 1.60 1.40 -5.52
N CYS A 27 0.77 2.42 -5.30
CA CYS A 27 -0.35 2.76 -6.19
C CYS A 27 0.08 3.08 -7.63
N ARG A 28 1.28 3.66 -7.80
CA ARG A 28 1.82 3.97 -9.14
C ARG A 28 2.13 2.70 -9.91
N GLU A 29 2.74 1.72 -9.26
CA GLU A 29 3.09 0.42 -9.82
C GLU A 29 1.82 -0.40 -10.10
N ILE A 30 0.85 -0.38 -9.18
CA ILE A 30 -0.47 -1.01 -9.37
C ILE A 30 -1.12 -0.46 -10.65
N ALA A 31 -1.18 0.86 -10.79
CA ALA A 31 -1.75 1.50 -11.98
C ALA A 31 -1.01 1.11 -13.25
N ALA A 32 0.33 1.13 -13.24
CA ALA A 32 1.14 0.76 -14.40
C ALA A 32 0.96 -0.72 -14.81
N VAL A 33 0.84 -1.63 -13.85
CA VAL A 33 0.62 -3.06 -14.10
C VAL A 33 -0.81 -3.30 -14.61
N ALA A 34 -1.81 -2.71 -13.96
CA ALA A 34 -3.20 -2.84 -14.36
C ALA A 34 -3.42 -2.31 -15.79
N PHE A 35 -2.84 -1.16 -16.12
CA PHE A 35 -2.95 -0.58 -17.46
C PHE A 35 -2.29 -1.46 -18.53
N ARG A 36 -1.10 -2.00 -18.25
CA ARG A 36 -0.43 -2.95 -19.16
C ARG A 36 -1.25 -4.23 -19.36
N ALA A 37 -1.79 -4.80 -18.28
CA ALA A 37 -2.64 -5.99 -18.36
C ALA A 37 -3.94 -5.72 -19.16
N MET A 38 -4.51 -4.52 -19.04
CA MET A 38 -5.66 -4.10 -19.84
C MET A 38 -5.33 -3.98 -21.33
N LEU A 39 -4.19 -3.37 -21.69
CA LEU A 39 -3.74 -3.28 -23.08
C LEU A 39 -3.48 -4.66 -23.69
N ASP A 40 -2.78 -5.52 -22.95
CA ASP A 40 -2.55 -6.94 -23.28
C ASP A 40 -3.86 -7.65 -23.66
N SER A 41 -4.94 -7.40 -22.92
CA SER A 41 -6.29 -7.95 -23.17
C SER A 41 -6.97 -7.35 -24.39
N ILE A 42 -6.91 -6.03 -24.57
CA ILE A 42 -7.53 -5.32 -25.71
C ILE A 42 -6.92 -5.74 -27.04
N GLU A 43 -5.62 -6.01 -27.08
CA GLU A 43 -4.90 -6.44 -28.28
C GLU A 43 -5.16 -7.90 -28.66
N GLY A 44 -6.03 -8.61 -27.92
CA GLY A 44 -6.42 -9.98 -28.23
C GLY A 44 -5.28 -10.99 -28.05
N ARG A 45 -4.29 -10.67 -27.22
CA ARG A 45 -3.22 -11.61 -26.91
C ARG A 45 -3.80 -12.70 -26.03
N ASP A 46 -3.64 -13.96 -26.45
CA ASP A 46 -4.06 -15.13 -25.67
C ASP A 46 -3.11 -15.32 -24.48
N ILE A 47 -3.36 -14.53 -23.44
CA ILE A 47 -2.53 -14.46 -22.24
C ILE A 47 -3.29 -15.13 -21.11
N PRO A 48 -2.71 -16.17 -20.47
CA PRO A 48 -3.35 -16.81 -19.33
C PRO A 48 -3.52 -15.81 -18.17
N PRO A 49 -4.53 -16.00 -17.29
CA PRO A 49 -4.72 -15.15 -16.12
C PRO A 49 -3.42 -14.98 -15.32
N ARG A 50 -3.03 -13.73 -15.07
CA ARG A 50 -1.83 -13.38 -14.32
C ARG A 50 -2.20 -12.81 -12.95
N SER A 51 -1.49 -13.26 -11.93
CA SER A 51 -1.51 -12.61 -10.61
C SER A 51 -0.26 -11.74 -10.47
N TYR A 52 -0.44 -10.49 -10.06
CA TYR A 52 0.66 -9.56 -9.84
C TYR A 52 0.78 -9.28 -8.35
N GLN A 53 1.94 -9.55 -7.77
CA GLN A 53 2.27 -9.22 -6.39
C GLN A 53 3.24 -8.04 -6.39
N LEU A 54 2.83 -6.93 -5.78
CA LEU A 54 3.62 -5.71 -5.69
C LEU A 54 3.97 -5.44 -4.22
N PRO A 55 5.23 -5.03 -3.93
CA PRO A 55 5.67 -4.82 -2.56
C PRO A 55 5.01 -3.58 -1.96
N ALA A 56 4.26 -3.76 -0.88
CA ALA A 56 3.82 -2.67 -0.02
C ALA A 56 4.90 -2.32 1.02
N ARG A 57 4.87 -1.08 1.52
CA ARG A 57 5.84 -0.61 2.52
C ARG A 57 5.14 -0.28 3.82
N LEU A 58 5.61 -0.87 4.92
CA LEU A 58 5.18 -0.44 6.25
C LEU A 58 5.87 0.88 6.61
N VAL A 59 5.08 1.91 6.88
CA VAL A 59 5.54 3.22 7.34
C VAL A 59 5.27 3.32 8.84
N VAL A 60 6.32 3.14 9.64
CA VAL A 60 6.23 3.09 11.11
C VAL A 60 6.16 4.48 11.70
N ARG A 61 5.10 4.74 12.47
CA ARG A 61 4.86 5.95 13.26
C ARG A 61 4.44 5.58 14.70
N GLU A 62 3.90 6.53 15.45
CA GLU A 62 3.67 6.39 16.89
C GLU A 62 2.52 5.43 17.25
N SER A 63 1.48 5.35 16.42
CA SER A 63 0.24 4.64 16.76
C SER A 63 0.40 3.13 16.98
N CYS A 64 1.46 2.50 16.47
CA CYS A 64 1.71 1.06 16.64
C CYS A 64 2.55 0.73 17.88
N GLY A 65 3.10 1.74 18.56
CA GLY A 65 3.92 1.56 19.76
C GLY A 65 5.31 0.98 19.50
N ALA A 66 5.83 1.02 18.27
CA ALA A 66 7.15 0.50 17.93
C ALA A 66 8.32 1.18 18.67
N TYR A 67 8.10 2.41 19.14
CA TYR A 67 9.09 3.21 19.88
C TYR A 67 8.90 3.18 21.40
N LEU A 68 7.93 2.41 21.90
CA LEU A 68 7.77 2.22 23.34
C LEU A 68 8.80 1.18 23.80
N ASN A 69 9.93 1.64 24.35
CA ASN A 69 10.83 0.78 25.12
C ASN A 69 10.12 0.38 26.42
N SER A 70 10.14 -0.93 26.72
CA SER A 70 9.74 -1.49 28.01
C SER A 70 10.68 -1.07 29.13
#